data_AF-A0A7X7RGN9-F1
#
_entry.id   AF-A0A7X7RGN9-F1
#
_cell.length_a   1.000
_cell.length_b   1.000
_cell.length_c   1.000
_cell.angle_alpha   90.00
_cell.angle_beta   90.00
_cell.angle_gamma   90.00
#
_symmetry.space_group_name_H-M   'P 1'
#
loop_
_entity.id
_entity.type
_entity.pdbx_description
1 polymer ?
#
loop_
_entity_poly.entity_id
_entity_poly.type
_entity_poly.pdbx_seq_one_letter_code
_entity_poly.pdbx_strand_id
1 'polypeptide(L)'
;MLTILISALAGLGLGLGLFLGDAAHWGWCVFWALLGFGACQAAAGLLLRGRVKRLMDGVQGTLAAGQKRLQARVNQWQLRPPGSLKQAQIELEREQRGFLQQALGQTEAFGPYYRWSPLLRRQVNTLRMQLHYQMKNYAEVDRLLPSCLFLDPLTAAMRLARMHVRQEEGLDRFFEKQAARLRYGQGAVLYALYAWIALQRNDIDLAHKTLIRAASKMENETIKRNLEHLANNRPRQFSNAGFGDEWYALGLEEPRVKTQRARGPGGRPF
;
A
#
# COMPACT_ATOMS: atom_id res chain seq x y z
N MET A 1 11.59 -20.89 6.16
CA MET A 1 11.83 -22.32 5.82
C MET A 1 13.01 -22.88 6.60
N LEU A 2 14.13 -22.17 6.72
CA LEU A 2 15.26 -22.57 7.59
C LEU A 2 14.87 -22.75 9.07
N THR A 3 13.92 -21.95 9.60
CA THR A 3 13.39 -22.14 10.96
C THR A 3 12.71 -23.49 11.15
N ILE A 4 11.95 -23.96 10.15
CA ILE A 4 11.25 -25.25 10.21
C ILE A 4 12.27 -26.39 10.17
N LEU A 5 13.31 -26.28 9.34
CA LEU A 5 14.38 -27.29 9.27
C LEU A 5 15.17 -27.38 10.58
N ILE A 6 15.55 -26.25 11.17
CA ILE A 6 16.28 -26.21 12.45
C ILE A 6 15.41 -26.76 13.58
N SER A 7 14.13 -26.38 13.64
CA SER A 7 13.21 -26.90 14.65
C SER A 7 12.95 -28.39 14.47
N ALA A 8 12.86 -28.88 13.23
CA ALA A 8 12.69 -30.30 12.93
C ALA A 8 13.91 -31.12 13.37
N LEU A 9 15.12 -30.63 13.10
CA LEU A 9 16.37 -31.27 13.56
C LEU A 9 16.50 -31.23 15.08
N ALA A 10 16.09 -30.13 15.73
CA ALA A 10 16.09 -30.03 17.19
C ALA A 10 15.08 -30.99 17.84
N GLY A 11 13.88 -31.10 17.29
CA GLY A 11 12.86 -32.06 17.75
C GLY A 11 13.29 -33.52 17.53
N LEU A 12 13.87 -33.84 16.36
CA LEU A 12 14.44 -35.15 16.07
C LEU A 12 15.60 -35.51 17.01
N GLY A 13 16.50 -34.56 17.28
CA GLY A 13 17.61 -34.76 18.21
C GLY A 13 17.14 -35.02 19.66
N LEU A 14 16.12 -34.28 20.11
CA LEU A 14 15.48 -34.51 21.42
C LEU A 14 14.80 -35.88 21.50
N GLY A 15 14.05 -36.27 20.48
CA GLY A 15 13.39 -37.58 20.44
C GLY A 15 14.37 -38.76 20.37
N LEU A 16 15.40 -38.66 19.54
CA LEU A 16 16.43 -39.69 19.40
C LEU A 16 17.33 -39.77 20.63
N GLY A 17 17.64 -38.65 21.28
CA GLY A 17 18.42 -38.63 22.51
C GLY A 17 17.69 -39.28 23.69
N LEU A 18 16.37 -39.06 23.81
CA LEU A 18 15.54 -39.70 24.83
C LEU A 18 15.35 -41.20 24.57
N PHE A 19 15.30 -41.61 23.29
CA PHE A 19 15.17 -43.00 22.88
C PHE A 19 16.48 -43.78 23.07
N LEU A 20 17.62 -43.22 22.65
CA LEU A 20 18.94 -43.87 22.81
C LEU A 20 19.43 -43.86 24.26
N GLY A 21 18.95 -42.93 25.09
CA GLY A 21 19.26 -42.85 26.52
C GLY A 21 18.37 -43.74 27.40
N ASP A 22 17.48 -44.55 26.81
CA ASP A 22 16.51 -45.43 27.50
C ASP A 22 15.66 -44.71 28.57
N ALA A 23 15.53 -43.39 28.45
CA ALA A 23 14.94 -42.53 29.46
C ALA A 23 13.40 -42.45 29.36
N ALA A 24 12.82 -42.87 28.25
CA ALA A 24 11.38 -42.78 28.01
C ALA A 24 10.86 -43.82 27.01
N HIS A 25 9.64 -44.31 27.27
CA HIS A 25 8.92 -45.19 26.34
C HIS A 25 8.67 -44.47 24.99
N TRP A 26 8.62 -45.23 23.90
CA TRP A 26 8.47 -44.73 22.51
C TRP A 26 7.44 -43.58 22.36
N GLY A 27 6.25 -43.69 22.96
CA GLY A 27 5.22 -42.65 22.89
C GLY A 27 5.62 -41.32 23.53
N TRP A 28 6.35 -41.37 24.64
CA TRP A 28 6.86 -40.17 25.32
C TRP A 28 8.02 -39.51 24.56
N CYS A 29 8.86 -40.30 23.89
CA CYS A 29 9.90 -39.77 23.00
C CYS A 29 9.29 -38.95 21.86
N VAL A 30 8.22 -39.44 21.24
CA VAL A 30 7.51 -38.72 20.16
C VAL A 30 6.84 -37.45 20.70
N PHE A 31 6.20 -37.50 21.88
CA PHE A 31 5.59 -36.33 22.50
C PHE A 31 6.63 -35.23 22.78
N TRP A 32 7.76 -35.56 23.39
CA TRP A 32 8.82 -34.60 23.69
C TRP A 32 9.52 -34.07 22.44
N ALA A 33 9.64 -34.88 21.38
CA ALA A 33 10.13 -34.42 20.07
C ALA A 33 9.21 -33.37 19.45
N LEU A 34 7.89 -33.57 19.50
CA LEU A 34 6.89 -32.61 19.00
C LEU A 34 6.85 -31.34 19.86
N LEU A 35 6.95 -31.48 21.18
CA LEU A 35 6.99 -30.35 22.11
C LEU A 35 8.27 -29.51 21.91
N GLY A 36 9.42 -30.16 21.79
CA GLY A 36 10.70 -29.52 21.48
C GLY A 36 10.68 -28.80 20.13
N PHE A 37 10.13 -29.44 19.10
CA PHE A 37 9.87 -28.82 17.80
C PHE A 37 9.02 -27.54 17.94
N GLY A 38 7.88 -27.64 18.63
CA GLY A 38 6.96 -26.52 18.84
C GLY A 38 7.61 -25.36 19.60
N ALA A 39 8.34 -25.66 20.67
CA ALA A 39 9.05 -24.67 21.48
C ALA A 39 10.17 -23.97 20.69
N CYS A 40 11.01 -24.72 19.96
CA CYS A 40 12.04 -24.16 19.10
C CYS A 40 11.45 -23.29 17.98
N GLN A 41 10.35 -23.75 17.36
CA GLN A 41 9.68 -23.00 16.31
C GLN A 41 9.06 -21.70 16.83
N ALA A 42 8.44 -21.74 18.02
CA ALA A 42 7.89 -20.56 18.68
C ALA A 42 9.00 -19.56 19.03
N ALA A 43 10.10 -20.02 19.63
CA ALA A 43 11.23 -19.18 20.00
C ALA A 43 11.88 -18.52 18.76
N ALA A 44 12.16 -19.29 17.71
CA ALA A 44 12.70 -18.77 16.45
C ALA A 44 11.74 -17.76 15.80
N GLY A 45 10.43 -18.03 15.83
CA GLY A 45 9.39 -17.14 15.33
C GLY A 45 9.33 -15.81 16.08
N LEU A 46 9.38 -15.83 17.42
CA LEU A 46 9.38 -14.63 18.25
C LEU A 46 10.64 -13.78 18.05
N LEU A 47 11.82 -14.41 17.96
CA LEU A 47 13.08 -13.72 17.70
C LEU A 47 13.09 -13.05 16.33
N LEU A 48 12.67 -13.77 15.28
CA LEU A 48 12.58 -13.22 13.93
C LEU A 48 11.57 -12.08 13.87
N ARG A 49 10.39 -12.27 14.46
CA ARG A 49 9.34 -11.24 14.51
C ARG A 49 9.83 -9.99 15.22
N GLY A 50 10.52 -10.12 16.36
CA GLY A 50 11.10 -9.01 17.09
C GLY A 50 12.14 -8.22 16.27
N ARG A 51 13.05 -8.92 15.58
CA ARG A 51 14.07 -8.26 14.74
C ARG A 51 13.47 -7.58 13.52
N VAL A 52 12.58 -8.26 12.79
CA VAL A 52 11.89 -7.69 11.63
C VAL A 52 11.04 -6.49 12.05
N LYS A 53 10.36 -6.58 13.20
CA LYS A 53 9.58 -5.46 13.74
C LYS A 53 10.47 -4.24 14.00
N ARG A 54 11.63 -4.40 14.66
CA ARG A 54 12.57 -3.29 14.89
C ARG A 54 13.02 -2.62 13.59
N LEU A 55 13.32 -3.40 12.55
CA LEU A 55 13.67 -2.84 11.24
C LEU A 55 12.49 -2.08 10.62
N MET A 56 11.28 -2.64 10.70
CA MET A 56 10.07 -1.99 10.22
C MET A 56 9.77 -0.69 10.98
N ASP A 57 9.94 -0.70 12.30
CA ASP A 57 9.78 0.47 13.17
C ASP A 57 10.80 1.57 12.79
N GLY A 58 12.01 1.21 12.36
CA GLY A 58 13.00 2.15 11.83
C GLY A 58 12.55 2.83 10.53
N VAL A 59 12.04 2.04 9.57
CA VAL A 59 11.50 2.56 8.31
C VAL A 59 10.28 3.45 8.56
N GLN A 60 9.33 2.97 9.36
CA GLN A 60 8.14 3.73 9.74
C GLN A 60 8.50 5.00 10.52
N GLY A 61 9.50 4.93 11.41
CA GLY A 61 10.01 6.08 12.16
C GLY A 61 10.59 7.16 11.26
N THR A 62 11.34 6.76 10.23
CA THR A 62 11.89 7.68 9.22
C THR A 62 10.77 8.36 8.42
N LEU A 63 9.77 7.58 7.98
CA LEU A 63 8.60 8.12 7.28
C LEU A 63 7.76 9.04 8.15
N ALA A 64 7.50 8.66 9.41
CA ALA A 64 6.73 9.47 10.36
C ALA A 64 7.47 10.76 10.72
N ALA A 65 8.79 10.72 10.89
CA ALA A 65 9.61 11.91 11.10
C ALA A 65 9.57 12.84 9.88
N GLY A 66 9.66 12.27 8.66
CA GLY A 66 9.50 13.01 7.41
C GLY A 66 8.13 13.67 7.30
N GLN A 67 7.04 12.93 7.54
CA GLN A 67 5.67 13.47 7.54
C GLN A 67 5.49 14.59 8.58
N LYS A 68 6.01 14.42 9.80
CA LYS A 68 5.96 15.48 10.82
C LYS A 68 6.70 16.75 10.41
N ARG A 69 7.87 16.62 9.77
CA ARG A 69 8.65 17.76 9.27
C ARG A 69 7.94 18.48 8.15
N LEU A 70 7.41 17.73 7.17
CA LEU A 70 6.61 18.29 6.07
C LEU A 70 5.37 19.00 6.61
N GLN A 71 4.64 18.39 7.55
CA GLN A 71 3.47 19.00 8.18
C GLN A 71 3.82 20.27 8.95
N ALA A 72 4.91 20.27 9.73
CA ALA A 72 5.36 21.44 10.47
C ALA A 72 5.72 22.60 9.52
N ARG A 73 6.35 22.31 8.38
CA ARG A 73 6.69 23.30 7.36
C ARG A 73 5.45 23.85 6.67
N VAL A 74 4.49 22.98 6.30
CA VAL A 74 3.20 23.40 5.75
C VAL A 74 2.46 24.31 6.74
N ASN A 75 2.43 23.95 8.02
CA ASN A 75 1.81 24.78 9.07
C ASN A 75 2.55 26.12 9.23
N GLN A 76 3.88 26.14 9.15
CA GLN A 76 4.67 27.37 9.18
C GLN A 76 4.33 28.28 7.98
N TRP A 77 4.09 27.71 6.80
CA TRP A 77 3.68 28.46 5.62
C TRP A 77 2.23 28.94 5.67
N GLN A 78 1.35 28.29 6.43
CA GLN A 78 0.03 28.83 6.72
C GLN A 78 0.13 30.12 7.57
N LEU A 79 1.09 30.18 8.49
CA LEU A 79 1.34 31.36 9.32
C LEU A 79 2.15 32.45 8.60
N ARG A 80 3.05 32.06 7.69
CA ARG A 80 3.87 32.95 6.86
C ARG A 80 3.91 32.45 5.42
N PRO A 81 3.02 32.92 4.54
CA PRO A 81 2.92 32.42 3.18
C PRO A 81 4.23 32.67 2.43
N PRO A 82 4.77 31.64 1.75
CA PRO A 82 5.98 31.79 0.96
C PRO A 82 5.73 32.77 -0.19
N GLY A 83 6.75 33.58 -0.52
CA GLY A 83 6.66 34.56 -1.61
C GLY A 83 6.37 33.93 -2.97
N SER A 84 6.68 32.64 -3.17
CA SER A 84 6.23 31.89 -4.34
C SER A 84 5.74 30.47 -4.00
N LEU A 85 4.51 30.15 -4.40
CA LEU A 85 3.88 28.85 -4.16
C LEU A 85 4.56 27.70 -4.93
N LYS A 86 5.13 28.00 -6.10
CA LYS A 86 5.83 26.99 -6.93
C LYS A 86 7.17 26.56 -6.31
N GLN A 87 7.96 27.50 -5.77
CA GLN A 87 9.22 27.13 -5.11
C GLN A 87 8.94 26.33 -3.83
N ALA A 88 7.91 26.72 -3.07
CA ALA A 88 7.47 25.97 -1.90
C ALA A 88 7.08 24.51 -2.23
N GLN A 89 6.37 24.27 -3.34
CA GLN A 89 6.04 22.92 -3.80
C GLN A 89 7.29 22.12 -4.18
N ILE A 90 8.21 22.71 -4.95
CA ILE A 90 9.46 22.05 -5.37
C ILE A 90 10.32 21.69 -4.16
N GLU A 91 10.39 22.57 -3.16
CA GLU A 91 11.11 22.30 -1.91
C GLU A 91 10.50 21.14 -1.13
N LEU A 92 9.16 21.09 -1.00
CA LEU A 92 8.47 19.97 -0.35
C LEU A 92 8.72 18.66 -1.08
N GLU A 93 8.61 18.64 -2.41
CA GLU A 93 8.85 17.44 -3.21
C GLU A 93 10.29 16.95 -3.04
N ARG A 94 11.26 17.87 -3.01
CA ARG A 94 12.68 17.54 -2.78
C ARG A 94 12.91 16.95 -1.40
N GLU A 95 12.32 17.54 -0.36
CA GLU A 95 12.45 17.09 1.02
C GLU A 95 11.76 15.73 1.22
N GLN A 96 10.54 15.57 0.69
CA GLN A 96 9.80 14.31 0.66
C GLN A 96 10.63 13.21 -0.02
N ARG A 97 11.19 13.49 -1.20
CA ARG A 97 12.03 12.54 -1.93
C ARG A 97 13.26 12.13 -1.13
N GLY A 98 13.88 13.05 -0.40
CA GLY A 98 15.01 12.75 0.50
C GLY A 98 14.63 11.73 1.58
N PHE A 99 13.51 11.91 2.26
CA PHE A 99 13.04 10.96 3.28
C PHE A 99 12.65 9.61 2.68
N LEU A 100 12.00 9.59 1.51
CA LEU A 100 11.64 8.36 0.82
C LEU A 100 12.87 7.55 0.39
N GLN A 101 13.93 8.22 -0.05
CA GLN A 101 15.21 7.57 -0.37
C GLN A 101 15.90 6.99 0.86
N GLN A 102 15.90 7.70 1.99
CA GLN A 102 16.44 7.19 3.25
C GLN A 102 15.68 5.96 3.73
N ALA A 103 14.34 6.01 3.70
CA ALA A 103 13.47 4.88 4.01
C ALA A 103 13.75 3.69 3.08
N LEU A 104 13.96 3.94 1.78
CA LEU A 104 14.31 2.91 0.80
C LEU A 104 15.66 2.26 1.13
N GLY A 105 16.69 3.03 1.49
CA GLY A 105 18.00 2.50 1.87
C GLY A 105 17.93 1.58 3.09
N GLN A 106 17.07 1.89 4.06
CA GLN A 106 16.83 1.03 5.22
C GLN A 106 16.18 -0.32 4.86
N THR A 107 15.52 -0.42 3.69
CA THR A 107 14.95 -1.69 3.23
C THR A 107 16.00 -2.75 2.86
N GLU A 108 17.26 -2.35 2.65
CA GLU A 108 18.35 -3.28 2.36
C GLU A 108 18.71 -4.16 3.56
N ALA A 109 18.54 -3.64 4.79
CA ALA A 109 18.79 -4.36 6.04
C ALA A 109 17.88 -5.60 6.22
N PHE A 110 16.79 -5.71 5.45
CA PHE A 110 15.92 -6.89 5.47
C PHE A 110 16.48 -8.07 4.66
N GLY A 111 17.48 -7.85 3.80
CA GLY A 111 18.09 -8.85 2.91
C GLY A 111 18.42 -10.20 3.57
N PRO A 112 19.17 -10.21 4.69
CA PRO A 112 19.51 -11.45 5.40
C PRO A 112 18.29 -12.26 5.87
N TYR A 113 17.16 -11.59 6.14
CA TYR A 113 15.96 -12.20 6.71
C TYR A 113 15.05 -12.86 5.67
N TYR A 114 15.27 -12.62 4.37
CA TYR A 114 14.44 -13.19 3.29
C TYR A 114 14.49 -14.72 3.23
N ARG A 115 15.63 -15.33 3.59
CA ARG A 115 15.78 -16.80 3.65
C ARG A 115 14.94 -17.43 4.78
N TRP A 116 14.67 -16.65 5.82
CA TRP A 116 13.92 -17.09 6.99
C TRP A 116 12.41 -16.96 6.75
N SER A 117 11.98 -15.87 6.12
CA SER A 117 10.57 -15.62 5.76
C SER A 117 10.43 -15.21 4.27
N PRO A 118 10.01 -16.12 3.38
CA PRO A 118 9.74 -15.78 1.98
C PRO A 118 8.64 -14.72 1.82
N LEU A 119 7.67 -14.71 2.75
CA LEU A 119 6.61 -13.71 2.75
C LEU A 119 7.14 -12.31 3.06
N LEU A 120 8.15 -12.20 3.94
CA LEU A 120 8.81 -10.94 4.25
C LEU A 120 9.40 -10.29 3.00
N ARG A 121 10.03 -11.08 2.12
CA ARG A 121 10.55 -10.57 0.84
C ARG A 121 9.45 -9.88 0.03
N ARG A 122 8.27 -10.48 -0.07
CA ARG A 122 7.15 -9.89 -0.82
C ARG A 122 6.57 -8.65 -0.11
N GLN A 123 6.53 -8.65 1.22
CA GLN A 123 6.11 -7.47 2.01
C GLN A 123 7.07 -6.30 1.82
N VAL A 124 8.38 -6.53 1.90
CA VAL A 124 9.39 -5.50 1.67
C VAL A 124 9.36 -5.02 0.23
N ASN A 125 9.15 -5.90 -0.75
CA ASN A 125 8.98 -5.49 -2.14
C ASN A 125 7.73 -4.62 -2.34
N THR A 126 6.60 -4.93 -1.68
CA THR A 126 5.42 -4.05 -1.68
C THR A 126 5.75 -2.68 -1.11
N LEU A 127 6.46 -2.61 0.01
CA LEU A 127 6.87 -1.33 0.62
C LEU A 127 7.79 -0.54 -0.31
N ARG A 128 8.81 -1.18 -0.88
CA ARG A 128 9.72 -0.56 -1.87
C ARG A 128 8.94 -0.04 -3.07
N MET A 129 7.99 -0.83 -3.58
CA MET A 129 7.12 -0.44 -4.68
C MET A 129 6.32 0.82 -4.33
N GLN A 130 5.68 0.87 -3.16
CA GLN A 130 4.94 2.06 -2.70
C GLN A 130 5.85 3.29 -2.58
N LEU A 131 7.05 3.15 -2.04
CA LEU A 131 8.04 4.25 -1.95
C LEU A 131 8.46 4.76 -3.34
N HIS A 132 8.77 3.85 -4.26
CA HIS A 132 9.09 4.21 -5.65
C HIS A 132 7.91 4.85 -6.36
N TYR A 133 6.68 4.41 -6.07
CA TYR A 133 5.46 5.00 -6.62
C TYR A 133 5.29 6.46 -6.18
N GLN A 134 5.47 6.74 -4.88
CA GLN A 134 5.41 8.11 -4.34
C GLN A 134 6.50 9.02 -4.93
N MET A 135 7.69 8.47 -5.19
CA MET A 135 8.76 9.18 -5.90
C MET A 135 8.54 9.32 -7.42
N LYS A 136 7.40 8.84 -7.94
CA LYS A 136 7.07 8.79 -9.38
C LYS A 136 8.10 8.01 -10.22
N ASN A 137 8.87 7.11 -9.60
CA ASN A 137 9.81 6.23 -10.30
C ASN A 137 9.08 4.96 -10.77
N TYR A 138 8.29 5.11 -11.84
CA TYR A 138 7.43 4.03 -12.32
C TYR A 138 8.18 2.86 -12.95
N ALA A 139 9.37 3.08 -13.52
CA ALA A 139 10.18 2.00 -14.08
C ALA A 139 10.53 0.94 -13.03
N GLU A 140 10.92 1.39 -11.83
CA GLU A 140 11.26 0.49 -10.74
C GLU A 140 10.02 -0.13 -10.08
N VAL A 141 8.90 0.61 -10.03
CA VAL A 141 7.59 0.06 -9.64
C VAL A 141 7.23 -1.13 -10.51
N ASP A 142 7.29 -0.95 -11.83
CA ASP A 142 6.88 -1.97 -12.80
C ASP A 142 7.79 -3.22 -12.72
N ARG A 143 9.07 -3.04 -12.39
CA ARG A 143 10.01 -4.14 -12.10
C ARG A 143 9.63 -4.93 -10.85
N LEU A 144 9.16 -4.25 -9.80
CA LEU A 144 8.84 -4.86 -8.50
C LEU A 144 7.44 -5.46 -8.44
N LEU A 145 6.48 -4.95 -9.22
CA LEU A 145 5.06 -5.33 -9.21
C LEU A 145 4.79 -6.86 -9.20
N PRO A 146 5.47 -7.70 -10.01
CA PRO A 146 5.21 -9.15 -10.02
C PRO A 146 5.50 -9.84 -8.68
N SER A 147 6.38 -9.25 -7.88
CA SER A 147 6.84 -9.82 -6.60
C SER A 147 6.12 -9.27 -5.37
N CYS A 148 5.19 -8.33 -5.57
CA CYS A 148 4.48 -7.64 -4.50
C CYS A 148 3.23 -8.42 -4.02
N LEU A 149 2.84 -8.17 -2.78
CA LEU A 149 1.55 -8.53 -2.23
C LEU A 149 0.57 -7.36 -2.39
N PHE A 150 -0.64 -7.67 -2.88
CA PHE A 150 -1.76 -6.75 -3.01
C PHE A 150 -2.84 -7.18 -2.02
N LEU A 151 -2.63 -6.84 -0.74
CA LEU A 151 -3.59 -7.11 0.34
C LEU A 151 -4.44 -5.88 0.65
N ASP A 152 -3.87 -4.71 0.43
CA ASP A 152 -4.49 -3.43 0.68
C ASP A 152 -5.16 -2.87 -0.60
N PRO A 153 -6.37 -2.26 -0.51
CA PRO A 153 -7.10 -1.78 -1.67
C PRO A 153 -6.39 -0.66 -2.44
N LEU A 154 -5.65 0.22 -1.76
CA LEU A 154 -4.90 1.30 -2.40
C LEU A 154 -3.71 0.73 -3.19
N THR A 155 -3.00 -0.23 -2.62
CA THR A 155 -1.90 -0.92 -3.33
C THR A 155 -2.43 -1.69 -4.56
N ALA A 156 -3.63 -2.27 -4.46
CA ALA A 156 -4.31 -2.87 -5.61
C ALA A 156 -4.68 -1.82 -6.66
N ALA A 157 -5.16 -0.65 -6.25
CA ALA A 157 -5.47 0.47 -7.15
C ALA A 157 -4.21 1.00 -7.86
N MET A 158 -3.08 1.14 -7.15
CA MET A 158 -1.79 1.51 -7.74
C MET A 158 -1.39 0.53 -8.86
N ARG A 159 -1.51 -0.78 -8.62
CA ARG A 159 -1.24 -1.79 -9.65
C ARG A 159 -2.22 -1.67 -10.82
N LEU A 160 -3.52 -1.52 -10.55
CA LEU A 160 -4.54 -1.38 -11.59
C LEU A 160 -4.25 -0.15 -12.47
N ALA A 161 -3.83 0.96 -11.88
CA ALA A 161 -3.40 2.16 -12.58
C ALA A 161 -2.19 1.88 -13.49
N ARG A 162 -1.16 1.15 -13.00
CA ARG A 162 -0.01 0.76 -13.83
C ARG A 162 -0.39 -0.16 -14.98
N MET A 163 -1.26 -1.14 -14.73
CA MET A 163 -1.78 -2.05 -15.77
C MET A 163 -2.51 -1.26 -16.87
N HIS A 164 -3.29 -0.22 -16.50
CA HIS A 164 -3.96 0.64 -17.46
C HIS A 164 -2.96 1.44 -18.32
N VAL A 165 -1.99 2.12 -17.69
CA VAL A 165 -0.97 2.92 -18.39
C VAL A 165 -0.13 2.07 -19.34
N ARG A 166 0.20 0.85 -18.94
CA ARG A 166 0.98 -0.11 -19.75
C ARG A 166 0.15 -0.91 -20.75
N GLN A 167 -1.18 -0.74 -20.74
CA GLN A 167 -2.13 -1.52 -21.54
C GLN A 167 -1.94 -3.04 -21.37
N GLU A 168 -1.70 -3.49 -20.14
CA GLU A 168 -1.54 -4.91 -19.82
C GLU A 168 -2.87 -5.66 -19.94
N GLU A 169 -2.80 -6.89 -20.47
CA GLU A 169 -3.95 -7.79 -20.53
C GLU A 169 -4.37 -8.28 -19.13
N GLY A 170 -5.65 -8.66 -19.00
CA GLY A 170 -6.18 -9.23 -17.76
C GLY A 170 -6.47 -8.21 -16.64
N LEU A 171 -6.54 -6.92 -16.96
CA LEU A 171 -6.92 -5.84 -16.05
C LEU A 171 -8.25 -6.15 -15.34
N ASP A 172 -9.27 -6.56 -16.09
CA ASP A 172 -10.61 -6.81 -15.56
C ASP A 172 -10.61 -8.02 -14.62
N ARG A 173 -9.85 -9.08 -14.97
CA ARG A 173 -9.65 -10.26 -14.12
C ARG A 173 -8.92 -9.90 -12.82
N PHE A 174 -7.92 -9.00 -12.90
CA PHE A 174 -7.23 -8.52 -11.72
C PHE A 174 -8.18 -7.73 -10.81
N PHE A 175 -8.98 -6.82 -11.37
CA PHE A 175 -9.99 -6.08 -10.63
C PHE A 175 -10.96 -7.02 -9.92
N GLU A 176 -11.57 -8.00 -10.61
CA GLU A 176 -12.53 -8.92 -10.00
C GLU A 176 -11.91 -9.72 -8.86
N LYS A 177 -10.67 -10.18 -9.03
CA LYS A 177 -9.95 -10.90 -7.97
C LYS A 177 -9.72 -10.05 -6.72
N GLN A 178 -9.47 -8.75 -6.89
CA GLN A 178 -9.29 -7.84 -5.76
C GLN A 178 -10.63 -7.46 -5.14
N ALA A 179 -11.63 -7.12 -5.97
CA ALA A 179 -12.98 -6.78 -5.55
C ALA A 179 -13.67 -7.90 -4.74
N ALA A 180 -13.39 -9.17 -5.06
CA ALA A 180 -13.88 -10.33 -4.32
C ALA A 180 -13.31 -10.47 -2.89
N ARG A 181 -12.17 -9.83 -2.61
CA ARG A 181 -11.51 -9.88 -1.28
C ARG A 181 -11.91 -8.73 -0.37
N LEU A 182 -12.52 -7.68 -0.92
CA LEU A 182 -12.90 -6.49 -0.19
C LEU A 182 -14.10 -6.77 0.72
N ARG A 183 -14.01 -6.26 1.95
CA ARG A 183 -15.15 -6.25 2.89
C ARG A 183 -16.02 -5.01 2.65
N TYR A 184 -17.22 -4.99 3.24
CA TYR A 184 -18.10 -3.83 3.21
C TYR A 184 -17.36 -2.57 3.69
N GLY A 185 -17.56 -1.44 3.01
CA GLY A 185 -16.91 -0.16 3.28
C GLY A 185 -15.46 -0.02 2.77
N GLN A 186 -14.86 -1.04 2.15
CA GLN A 186 -13.47 -0.97 1.66
C GLN A 186 -13.35 -0.81 0.14
N GLY A 187 -12.28 -0.14 -0.29
CA GLY A 187 -11.85 -0.12 -1.69
C GLY A 187 -12.62 0.83 -2.61
N ALA A 188 -13.18 1.91 -2.06
CA ALA A 188 -13.86 2.96 -2.82
C ALA A 188 -13.03 3.47 -4.00
N VAL A 189 -11.76 3.77 -3.76
CA VAL A 189 -10.81 4.22 -4.80
C VAL A 189 -10.58 3.16 -5.87
N LEU A 190 -10.57 1.86 -5.51
CA LEU A 190 -10.38 0.77 -6.49
C LEU A 190 -11.59 0.67 -7.44
N TYR A 191 -12.82 0.72 -6.91
CA TYR A 191 -14.03 0.73 -7.74
C TYR A 191 -14.11 2.00 -8.60
N ALA A 192 -13.81 3.15 -8.03
CA ALA A 192 -13.81 4.43 -8.74
C ALA A 192 -12.76 4.49 -9.86
N LEU A 193 -11.57 3.91 -9.62
CA LEU A 193 -10.54 3.77 -10.63
C LEU A 193 -10.99 2.86 -11.78
N TYR A 194 -11.58 1.70 -11.47
CA TYR A 194 -12.05 0.79 -12.50
C TYR A 194 -13.17 1.41 -13.34
N ALA A 195 -14.12 2.11 -12.71
CA ALA A 195 -15.15 2.87 -13.42
C ALA A 195 -14.56 3.98 -14.31
N TRP A 196 -13.53 4.70 -13.83
CA TRP A 196 -12.82 5.70 -14.63
C TRP A 196 -12.12 5.07 -15.84
N ILE A 197 -11.44 3.92 -15.67
CA ILE A 197 -10.82 3.17 -16.76
C ILE A 197 -11.86 2.75 -17.80
N ALA A 198 -13.05 2.28 -17.37
CA ALA A 198 -14.13 1.93 -18.27
C ALA A 198 -14.63 3.13 -19.10
N LEU A 199 -14.73 4.31 -18.49
CA LEU A 199 -15.04 5.55 -19.23
C LEU A 199 -13.96 5.93 -20.24
N GLN A 200 -12.68 5.75 -19.92
CA GLN A 200 -11.58 5.96 -20.88
C GLN A 200 -11.65 4.99 -22.07
N ARG A 201 -12.21 3.80 -21.87
CA ARG A 201 -12.51 2.81 -22.93
C ARG A 201 -13.84 3.06 -23.65
N ASN A 202 -14.53 4.16 -23.34
CA ASN A 202 -15.85 4.50 -23.84
C ASN A 202 -16.95 3.46 -23.49
N ASP A 203 -16.75 2.67 -22.42
CA ASP A 203 -17.71 1.69 -21.91
C ASP A 203 -18.45 2.27 -20.69
N ILE A 204 -19.51 3.03 -20.99
CA ILE A 204 -20.32 3.71 -19.98
C ILE A 204 -21.14 2.70 -19.16
N ASP A 205 -21.61 1.63 -19.80
CA ASP A 205 -22.40 0.59 -19.13
C ASP A 205 -21.60 -0.14 -18.07
N LEU A 206 -20.34 -0.49 -18.37
CA LEU A 206 -19.43 -1.11 -17.41
C LEU A 206 -19.11 -0.15 -16.25
N ALA A 207 -18.88 1.13 -16.55
CA ALA A 207 -18.64 2.15 -15.53
C ALA A 207 -19.85 2.27 -14.59
N HIS A 208 -21.06 2.36 -15.14
CA HIS A 208 -22.30 2.46 -14.36
C HIS A 208 -22.54 1.21 -13.50
N LYS A 209 -22.42 0.01 -14.07
CA LYS A 209 -22.54 -1.27 -13.34
C LYS A 209 -21.52 -1.38 -12.19
N THR A 210 -20.29 -0.93 -12.43
CA THR A 210 -19.23 -0.92 -11.41
C THR A 210 -19.60 -0.01 -10.24
N LEU A 211 -20.11 1.19 -10.50
CA LEU A 211 -20.51 2.12 -9.45
C LEU A 211 -21.74 1.66 -8.68
N ILE A 212 -22.72 1.01 -9.34
CA ILE A 212 -23.86 0.37 -8.64
C ILE A 212 -23.34 -0.68 -7.65
N ARG A 213 -22.42 -1.55 -8.10
CA ARG A 213 -21.81 -2.58 -7.24
C ARG A 213 -21.00 -1.97 -6.09
N ALA A 214 -20.40 -0.80 -6.30
CA ALA A 214 -19.72 -0.09 -5.24
C ALA A 214 -20.72 0.50 -4.25
N ALA A 215 -21.75 1.21 -4.72
CA ALA A 215 -22.78 1.84 -3.88
C ALA A 215 -23.55 0.85 -3.01
N SER A 216 -23.74 -0.40 -3.46
CA SER A 216 -24.36 -1.45 -2.62
C SER A 216 -23.45 -1.99 -1.52
N LYS A 217 -22.14 -1.71 -1.58
CA LYS A 217 -21.12 -2.21 -0.64
C LYS A 217 -20.51 -1.11 0.23
N MET A 218 -20.75 0.16 -0.07
CA MET A 218 -20.21 1.28 0.70
C MET A 218 -21.01 2.56 0.48
N GLU A 219 -21.04 3.38 1.51
CA GLU A 219 -21.57 4.73 1.45
C GLU A 219 -20.42 5.70 1.20
N ASN A 220 -20.29 6.16 -0.05
CA ASN A 220 -19.31 7.19 -0.41
C ASN A 220 -19.96 8.22 -1.34
N GLU A 221 -19.90 9.49 -0.94
CA GLU A 221 -20.54 10.59 -1.65
C GLU A 221 -19.98 10.80 -3.06
N THR A 222 -18.68 10.55 -3.27
CA THR A 222 -18.07 10.65 -4.60
C THR A 222 -18.60 9.56 -5.53
N ILE A 223 -18.80 8.34 -5.01
CA ILE A 223 -19.37 7.22 -5.78
C ILE A 223 -20.83 7.50 -6.13
N LYS A 224 -21.65 7.92 -5.16
CA LYS A 224 -23.07 8.27 -5.39
C LYS A 224 -23.21 9.37 -6.44
N ARG A 225 -22.45 10.46 -6.28
CA ARG A 225 -22.46 11.58 -7.24
C ARG A 225 -22.05 11.12 -8.65
N ASN A 226 -20.99 10.33 -8.76
CA ASN A 226 -20.56 9.82 -10.07
C ASN A 226 -21.59 8.85 -10.67
N LEU A 227 -22.25 8.03 -9.85
CA LEU A 227 -23.33 7.14 -10.27
C LEU A 227 -24.50 7.94 -10.84
N GLU A 228 -24.95 8.99 -10.14
CA GLU A 228 -26.01 9.89 -10.62
C GLU A 228 -25.64 10.58 -11.94
N HIS A 229 -24.40 11.02 -12.10
CA HIS A 229 -23.95 11.60 -13.36
C HIS A 229 -24.02 10.60 -14.52
N LEU A 230 -23.63 9.35 -14.30
CA LEU A 230 -23.72 8.32 -15.31
C LEU A 230 -25.17 7.93 -15.62
N ALA A 231 -26.03 7.79 -14.60
CA ALA A 231 -27.45 7.50 -14.77
C ALA A 231 -28.19 8.59 -15.57
N ASN A 232 -27.75 9.85 -15.44
CA ASN A 232 -28.31 10.98 -16.17
C ASN A 232 -27.67 11.22 -17.55
N ASN A 233 -26.89 10.26 -18.09
CA ASN A 233 -26.17 10.40 -19.35
C ASN A 233 -25.21 11.61 -19.39
N ARG A 234 -24.57 11.93 -18.26
CA ARG A 234 -23.58 13.01 -18.12
C ARG A 234 -22.18 12.47 -17.83
N PRO A 235 -21.58 11.62 -18.69
CA PRO A 235 -20.25 11.05 -18.44
C PRO A 235 -19.14 12.11 -18.33
N ARG A 236 -19.31 13.27 -18.97
CA ARG A 236 -18.38 14.41 -18.87
C ARG A 236 -18.30 15.03 -17.47
N GLN A 237 -19.28 14.78 -16.60
CA GLN A 237 -19.31 15.28 -15.22
C GLN A 237 -18.71 14.29 -14.23
N PHE A 238 -18.35 13.07 -14.68
CA PHE A 238 -17.68 12.09 -13.84
C PHE A 238 -16.35 12.66 -13.33
N SER A 239 -16.14 12.64 -12.02
CA SER A 239 -14.88 13.09 -11.43
C SER A 239 -14.58 12.39 -10.10
N ASN A 240 -13.40 11.81 -10.03
CA ASN A 240 -12.85 11.19 -8.82
C ASN A 240 -12.13 12.19 -7.91
N ALA A 241 -12.17 13.50 -8.23
CA ALA A 241 -11.54 14.55 -7.42
C ALA A 241 -12.04 14.59 -5.96
N GLY A 242 -13.23 14.04 -5.68
CA GLY A 242 -13.77 13.95 -4.31
C GLY A 242 -13.02 12.98 -3.40
N PHE A 243 -12.20 12.08 -3.95
CA PHE A 243 -11.29 11.23 -3.17
C PHE A 243 -9.99 11.96 -2.74
N GLY A 244 -9.75 13.18 -3.26
CA GLY A 244 -8.59 13.98 -2.88
C GLY A 244 -7.27 13.27 -3.14
N ASP A 245 -6.39 13.30 -2.14
CA ASP A 245 -5.01 12.82 -2.24
C ASP A 245 -4.91 11.33 -2.61
N GLU A 246 -5.87 10.49 -2.22
CA GLU A 246 -5.84 9.06 -2.57
C GLU A 246 -5.98 8.83 -4.09
N TRP A 247 -6.78 9.67 -4.76
CA TRP A 247 -6.93 9.61 -6.22
C TRP A 247 -5.71 10.18 -6.92
N TYR A 248 -5.24 11.36 -6.50
CA TYR A 248 -4.08 12.00 -7.12
C TYR A 248 -2.77 11.24 -6.84
N ALA A 249 -2.69 10.50 -5.73
CA ALA A 249 -1.58 9.61 -5.42
C ALA A 249 -1.41 8.48 -6.45
N LEU A 250 -2.45 8.13 -7.24
CA LEU A 250 -2.34 7.18 -8.36
C LEU A 250 -1.58 7.76 -9.57
N GLY A 251 -1.32 9.07 -9.61
CA GLY A 251 -0.56 9.71 -10.68
C GLY A 251 -1.21 9.61 -12.07
N LEU A 252 -2.51 9.35 -12.14
CA LEU A 252 -3.28 9.32 -13.39
C LEU A 252 -3.81 10.71 -13.77
N GLU A 253 -4.10 11.54 -12.78
CA GLU A 253 -4.58 12.90 -12.94
C GLU A 253 -3.86 13.82 -11.95
N GLU A 254 -3.73 15.10 -12.31
CA GLU A 254 -3.19 16.13 -11.41
C GLU A 254 -4.32 16.93 -10.73
N PRO A 255 -4.13 17.37 -9.48
CA PRO A 255 -5.12 18.19 -8.80
C PRO A 255 -5.29 19.51 -9.54
N ARG A 256 -6.54 19.81 -9.94
CA ARG A 256 -6.89 21.11 -10.51
C ARG A 256 -6.78 22.17 -9.40
N VAL A 257 -5.66 22.89 -9.34
CA VAL A 257 -5.47 24.00 -8.42
C VAL A 257 -6.49 25.08 -8.75
N LYS A 258 -7.58 25.13 -7.98
CA LYS A 258 -8.49 26.28 -8.02
C LYS A 258 -7.76 27.43 -7.33
N THR A 259 -7.09 28.27 -8.12
CA THR A 259 -6.65 29.58 -7.65
C THR A 259 -7.91 30.34 -7.23
N GLN A 260 -8.18 30.37 -5.93
CA GLN A 260 -9.14 31.31 -5.37
C GLN A 260 -8.63 32.69 -5.78
N ARG A 261 -9.33 33.34 -6.71
CA ARG A 261 -9.10 34.77 -6.98
C ARG A 261 -9.25 35.45 -5.63
N ALA A 262 -8.18 36.06 -5.12
CA ALA A 262 -8.26 36.94 -3.98
C ALA A 262 -9.40 37.91 -4.26
N ARG A 263 -10.44 37.86 -3.42
CA ARG A 263 -11.55 38.79 -3.49
C ARG A 263 -10.92 40.14 -3.21
N GLY A 264 -10.67 40.90 -4.28
CA GLY A 264 -10.04 42.21 -4.17
C GLY A 264 -10.79 43.05 -3.12
N PRO A 265 -10.09 43.90 -2.36
CA PRO A 265 -10.74 44.77 -1.40
C PRO A 265 -11.85 45.51 -2.15
N GLY A 266 -13.09 45.30 -1.71
CA GLY A 266 -14.27 45.88 -2.34
C GLY A 266 -14.12 47.39 -2.34
N GLY A 267 -13.70 47.94 -3.47
CA GLY A 267 -13.69 49.36 -3.71
C GLY A 267 -15.13 49.84 -3.84
N ARG A 268 -15.65 50.45 -2.77
CA ARG A 268 -16.56 51.60 -2.81
C ARG A 268 -16.43 52.41 -1.51
N PRO A 269 -15.80 53.60 -1.54
CA PRO A 269 -16.42 54.77 -0.95
C PRO A 269 -17.48 55.33 -1.92
N PHE A 270 -18.44 56.08 -1.37
CA PHE A 270 -19.63 56.68 -1.99
C PHE A 270 -20.86 55.76 -2.05
#